data_AF-A0A0Q8Q4R7-F1
#
_entry.id   AF-A0A0Q8Q4R7-F1
#
_cell.length_a   1.000
_cell.length_b   1.000
_cell.length_c   1.000
_cell.angle_alpha   90.00
_cell.angle_beta   90.00
_cell.angle_gamma   90.00
#
_symmetry.space_group_name_H-M   'P 1'
#
loop_
_entity.id
_entity.type
_entity.pdbx_description
1 polymer ?
#
loop_
_entity_poly.entity_id
_entity_poly.type
_entity_poly.pdbx_seq_one_letter_code
_entity_poly.pdbx_strand_id
1 'polypeptide(L)'
;MSDGTTVTATAELIEVATHCLVAGLDSPTLRVLAGLDPELRNDEIRPILDSALSELAIPTPNSIEPWRQLASGGQTYSRQPTDTIRFEIQPADGSVGGHEVLVHVNDTEMTSMGAGMGMDPFEILIPTNRLVAMAEPTRTPIARCDCGVYGCGSTDVTIVRVGDVVHWEWHIEVPMGHGVTFPADLYDAEVARIAADHSWERPEDTTARTILEAINHAALAEHGLKVSWAARHHENHDLFGIALWYGSGEYPNDVGYQIFLRVPWQNRSAQQVAEDVAGIFALPPEKWPVTFHSTKPGITTPPPMAGGRWKREVL
;
A
#
# COMPACT_ATOMS: atom_id res chain seq x y z
N MET A 1 57.78 24.58 -27.64
CA MET A 1 56.56 24.28 -28.42
C MET A 1 56.12 22.87 -28.06
N SER A 2 55.37 22.74 -26.97
CA SER A 2 54.53 21.61 -26.53
C SER A 2 53.68 22.15 -25.37
N ASP A 3 52.54 21.51 -25.08
CA ASP A 3 51.56 21.80 -24.02
C ASP A 3 50.39 22.76 -24.33
N GLY A 4 49.81 22.66 -25.52
CA GLY A 4 48.48 23.25 -25.82
C GLY A 4 47.35 22.24 -26.05
N THR A 5 47.67 20.95 -26.26
CA THR A 5 46.72 19.98 -26.84
C THR A 5 46.15 18.99 -25.82
N THR A 6 46.83 18.78 -24.68
CA THR A 6 46.46 17.79 -23.67
C THR A 6 45.35 18.26 -22.73
N VAL A 7 45.29 19.55 -22.41
CA VAL A 7 44.28 20.11 -21.48
C VAL A 7 42.88 20.09 -22.08
N THR A 8 42.76 20.30 -23.39
CA THR A 8 41.49 20.34 -24.12
C THR A 8 40.85 18.94 -24.23
N ALA A 9 41.67 17.91 -24.45
CA ALA A 9 41.20 16.52 -24.53
C ALA A 9 40.66 16.01 -23.19
N THR A 10 41.27 16.40 -22.06
CA THR A 10 40.79 16.01 -20.72
C THR A 10 39.48 16.71 -20.37
N ALA A 11 39.32 17.99 -20.75
CA ALA A 11 38.09 18.73 -20.52
C ALA A 11 36.90 18.15 -21.33
N GLU A 12 37.12 17.82 -22.60
CA GLU A 12 36.12 17.12 -23.42
C GLU A 12 35.73 15.76 -22.82
N LEU A 13 36.71 14.97 -22.34
CA LEU A 13 36.45 13.70 -21.68
C LEU A 13 35.58 13.83 -20.42
N ILE A 14 35.82 14.86 -19.61
CA ILE A 14 35.04 15.13 -18.39
C ILE A 14 33.62 15.58 -18.74
N GLU A 15 33.46 16.44 -19.75
CA GLU A 15 32.15 16.92 -20.21
C GLU A 15 31.31 15.79 -20.80
N VAL A 16 31.91 14.92 -21.63
CA VAL A 16 31.25 13.71 -22.16
C VAL A 16 30.90 12.74 -21.03
N ALA A 17 31.79 12.51 -20.06
CA ALA A 17 31.49 11.66 -18.90
C ALA A 17 30.34 12.20 -18.04
N THR A 18 30.26 13.52 -17.86
CA THR A 18 29.18 14.19 -17.12
C THR A 18 27.85 14.07 -17.87
N HIS A 19 27.85 14.32 -19.18
CA HIS A 19 26.67 14.15 -20.02
C HIS A 19 26.19 12.69 -20.08
N CYS A 20 27.13 11.75 -20.05
CA CYS A 20 26.87 10.31 -19.98
C CYS A 20 26.23 9.88 -18.65
N LEU A 21 26.69 10.41 -17.52
CA LEU A 21 26.08 10.17 -16.21
C LEU A 21 24.65 10.70 -16.12
N VAL A 22 24.35 11.81 -16.80
CA VAL A 22 23.01 12.40 -16.91
C VAL A 22 22.10 11.60 -17.86
N ALA A 23 22.66 11.00 -18.92
CA ALA A 23 21.90 10.24 -19.92
C ALA A 23 21.56 8.80 -19.52
N GLY A 24 22.20 8.25 -18.48
CA GLY A 24 21.97 6.89 -17.98
C GLY A 24 22.69 5.78 -18.77
N LEU A 25 22.78 4.58 -18.17
CA LEU A 25 23.58 3.43 -18.64
C LEU A 25 23.17 2.84 -20.02
N ASP A 26 22.04 3.26 -20.58
CA ASP A 26 21.58 2.85 -21.92
C ASP A 26 22.19 3.69 -23.05
N SER A 27 23.04 4.67 -22.74
CA SER A 27 23.67 5.55 -23.73
C SER A 27 24.76 4.84 -24.55
N PRO A 28 24.69 4.85 -25.90
CA PRO A 28 25.77 4.38 -26.77
C PRO A 28 27.11 5.08 -26.52
N THR A 29 27.08 6.32 -26.04
CA THR A 29 28.28 7.11 -25.74
C THR A 29 29.03 6.59 -24.50
N LEU A 30 28.32 6.06 -23.49
CA LEU A 30 28.95 5.40 -22.34
C LEU A 30 29.70 4.13 -22.76
N ARG A 31 29.15 3.38 -23.73
CA ARG A 31 29.76 2.15 -24.23
C ARG A 31 31.09 2.45 -24.91
N VAL A 32 31.11 3.46 -25.78
CA VAL A 32 32.33 3.92 -26.45
C VAL A 32 33.39 4.39 -25.44
N LEU A 33 32.99 5.15 -24.42
CA LEU A 33 33.88 5.58 -23.34
C LEU A 33 34.45 4.41 -22.51
N ALA A 34 33.65 3.37 -22.29
CA ALA A 34 34.06 2.14 -21.62
C ALA A 34 34.90 1.20 -22.50
N GLY A 35 35.18 1.59 -23.76
CA GLY A 35 35.89 0.75 -24.73
C GLY A 35 35.05 -0.42 -25.26
N LEU A 36 33.73 -0.36 -25.10
CA LEU A 36 32.77 -1.36 -25.56
C LEU A 36 32.17 -0.96 -26.90
N ASP A 37 31.70 -1.96 -27.65
CA ASP A 37 30.96 -1.73 -28.89
C ASP A 37 29.67 -0.93 -28.60
N PRO A 38 29.42 0.21 -29.27
CA PRO A 38 28.18 0.96 -29.10
C PRO A 38 26.91 0.13 -29.41
N GLU A 39 27.01 -0.88 -30.26
CA GLU A 39 25.90 -1.77 -30.65
C GLU A 39 25.71 -2.98 -29.70
N LEU A 40 26.56 -3.12 -28.66
CA LEU A 40 26.48 -4.25 -27.72
C LEU A 40 25.10 -4.30 -27.07
N ARG A 41 24.50 -5.50 -26.95
CA ARG A 41 23.16 -5.60 -26.37
C ARG A 41 23.21 -5.49 -24.84
N ASN A 42 22.12 -5.03 -24.22
CA ASN A 42 22.05 -4.87 -22.76
C ASN A 42 22.30 -6.17 -21.98
N ASP A 43 21.94 -7.33 -22.54
CA ASP A 43 22.23 -8.65 -21.96
C ASP A 43 23.71 -9.04 -22.00
N GLU A 44 24.49 -8.48 -22.93
CA GLU A 44 25.94 -8.70 -23.06
C GLU A 44 26.75 -7.69 -22.22
N ILE A 45 26.19 -6.50 -21.96
CA ILE A 45 26.79 -5.45 -21.12
C ILE A 45 26.70 -5.80 -19.63
N ARG A 46 25.59 -6.42 -19.23
CA ARG A 46 25.29 -6.68 -17.83
C ARG A 46 26.39 -7.47 -17.09
N PRO A 47 26.96 -8.57 -17.64
CA PRO A 47 28.06 -9.28 -16.99
C PRO A 47 29.33 -8.43 -16.80
N ILE A 48 29.62 -7.52 -17.73
CA ILE A 48 30.79 -6.62 -17.66
C ILE A 48 30.57 -5.58 -16.55
N LEU A 49 29.37 -5.00 -16.49
CA LEU A 49 28.97 -4.07 -15.44
C LEU A 49 29.00 -4.74 -14.06
N ASP A 50 28.42 -5.94 -13.93
CA ASP A 50 28.43 -6.71 -12.67
C ASP A 50 29.86 -7.05 -12.23
N SER A 51 30.76 -7.39 -13.17
CA SER A 51 32.18 -7.63 -12.88
C SER A 51 32.90 -6.37 -12.41
N ALA A 52 32.66 -5.23 -13.05
CA ALA A 52 33.27 -3.95 -12.67
C ALA A 52 32.78 -3.48 -11.29
N LEU A 53 31.48 -3.61 -11.02
CA LEU A 53 30.89 -3.33 -9.71
C LEU A 53 31.50 -4.22 -8.62
N SER A 54 31.65 -5.53 -8.90
CA SER A 54 32.31 -6.49 -8.00
C SER A 54 33.78 -6.14 -7.72
N GLU A 55 34.57 -5.81 -8.76
CA GLU A 55 35.98 -5.43 -8.62
C GLU A 55 36.16 -4.17 -7.75
N LEU A 56 35.25 -3.21 -7.90
CA LEU A 56 35.24 -1.97 -7.13
C LEU A 56 34.58 -2.11 -5.74
N ALA A 57 34.13 -3.31 -5.38
CA ALA A 57 33.32 -3.57 -4.18
C ALA A 57 32.09 -2.64 -4.08
N ILE A 58 31.54 -2.22 -5.23
CA ILE A 58 30.31 -1.45 -5.31
C ILE A 58 29.16 -2.46 -5.42
N PRO A 59 28.24 -2.51 -4.45
CA PRO A 59 27.10 -3.41 -4.54
C PRO A 59 26.23 -3.09 -5.76
N THR A 60 25.79 -4.15 -6.45
CA THR A 60 24.87 -4.01 -7.59
C THR A 60 23.59 -3.27 -7.18
N PRO A 61 22.96 -2.50 -8.07
CA PRO A 61 21.77 -1.70 -7.75
C PRO A 61 20.63 -2.48 -7.08
N ASN A 62 20.51 -3.78 -7.36
CA ASN A 62 19.47 -4.65 -6.81
C ASN A 62 19.91 -5.44 -5.56
N SER A 63 21.15 -5.26 -5.10
CA SER A 63 21.70 -5.94 -3.92
C SER A 63 21.72 -5.08 -2.67
N ILE A 64 21.38 -3.80 -2.82
CA ILE A 64 21.35 -2.84 -1.71
C ILE A 64 19.93 -2.83 -1.19
N GLU A 65 19.81 -3.16 0.10
CA GLU A 65 18.56 -2.96 0.82
C GLU A 65 18.11 -1.50 0.63
N PRO A 66 16.85 -1.22 0.25
CA PRO A 66 16.39 0.14 -0.05
C PRO A 66 16.70 1.20 1.03
N TRP A 67 16.75 0.77 2.29
CA TRP A 67 17.05 1.61 3.46
C TRP A 67 18.56 1.82 3.73
N ARG A 68 19.44 1.29 2.89
CA ARG A 68 20.88 1.55 2.91
C ARG A 68 21.27 2.51 1.78
N GLN A 69 22.10 3.49 2.12
CA GLN A 69 22.69 4.40 1.15
C GLN A 69 24.11 3.96 0.80
N LEU A 70 24.47 4.07 -0.48
CA LEU A 70 25.85 4.03 -0.96
C LEU A 70 26.53 5.36 -0.65
N ALA A 71 27.62 5.32 0.10
CA ALA A 71 28.53 6.44 0.22
C ALA A 71 29.56 6.46 -0.92
N SER A 72 30.17 7.63 -1.11
CA SER A 72 31.36 7.79 -1.95
C SER A 72 32.44 6.81 -1.51
N GLY A 73 32.77 5.83 -2.37
CA GLY A 73 33.74 4.77 -2.07
C GLY A 73 33.17 3.37 -1.86
N GLY A 74 31.90 3.12 -2.17
CA GLY A 74 31.30 1.78 -2.22
C GLY A 74 30.84 1.22 -0.86
N GLN A 75 31.04 1.96 0.24
CA GLN A 75 30.50 1.57 1.54
C GLN A 75 28.99 1.82 1.59
N THR A 76 28.26 0.89 2.21
CA THR A 76 26.84 1.05 2.49
C THR A 76 26.63 1.42 3.95
N TYR A 77 25.78 2.40 4.21
CA TYR A 77 25.37 2.76 5.57
C TYR A 77 23.85 2.83 5.66
N SER A 78 23.30 2.42 6.80
CA SER A 78 21.89 2.62 7.10
C SER A 78 21.63 4.10 7.38
N ARG A 79 20.51 4.61 6.87
CA ARG A 79 20.03 5.96 7.24
C ARG A 79 19.85 6.04 8.76
N GLN A 80 20.28 7.15 9.35
CA GLN A 80 20.14 7.37 10.79
C GLN A 80 18.65 7.55 11.14
N PRO A 81 18.19 7.04 12.31
CA PRO A 81 16.80 7.17 12.74
C PRO A 81 16.53 8.56 13.33
N THR A 82 16.50 9.57 12.47
CA THR A 82 16.32 10.97 12.88
C THR A 82 14.97 11.54 12.52
N ASP A 83 14.18 10.85 11.69
CA ASP A 83 12.88 11.36 11.25
C ASP A 83 11.83 11.18 12.36
N THR A 84 10.84 12.06 12.37
CA THR A 84 9.64 11.96 13.21
C THR A 84 8.41 11.68 12.37
N ILE A 85 7.43 10.96 12.93
CA ILE A 85 6.15 10.69 12.27
C ILE A 85 4.99 11.13 13.15
N ARG A 86 3.93 11.61 12.51
CA ARG A 86 2.63 11.89 13.14
C ARG A 86 1.50 11.55 12.18
N PHE A 87 0.47 10.89 12.67
CA PHE A 87 -0.76 10.63 11.93
C PHE A 87 -1.90 11.50 12.44
N GLU A 88 -2.80 11.90 11.56
CA GLU A 88 -3.98 12.67 11.92
C GLU A 88 -5.19 12.15 11.17
N ILE A 89 -6.33 11.99 11.87
CA ILE A 89 -7.60 11.63 11.23
C ILE A 89 -8.45 12.89 11.15
N GLN A 90 -8.85 13.25 9.94
CA GLN A 90 -9.72 14.39 9.70
C GLN A 90 -10.86 14.03 8.75
N PRO A 91 -11.94 14.82 8.71
CA PRO A 91 -12.95 14.68 7.66
C PRO A 91 -12.32 14.88 6.29
N ALA A 92 -12.59 13.97 5.36
CA ALA A 92 -12.16 14.11 3.97
C ALA A 92 -12.96 15.21 3.26
N ASP A 93 -12.50 15.62 2.07
CA ASP A 93 -13.23 16.58 1.23
C ASP A 93 -14.70 16.16 1.04
N GLY A 94 -15.62 17.13 1.12
CA GLY A 94 -17.06 16.87 1.09
C GLY A 94 -17.56 16.18 -0.18
N SER A 95 -16.80 16.23 -1.28
CA SER A 95 -17.14 15.50 -2.51
C SER A 95 -16.88 13.98 -2.42
N VAL A 96 -15.98 13.55 -1.54
CA VAL A 96 -15.68 12.12 -1.27
C VAL A 96 -16.42 11.64 -0.03
N GLY A 97 -16.50 12.49 1.00
CA GLY A 97 -17.10 12.16 2.29
C GLY A 97 -16.23 11.21 3.13
N GLY A 98 -16.66 10.98 4.37
CA GLY A 98 -15.92 10.12 5.31
C GLY A 98 -14.73 10.83 5.96
N HIS A 99 -13.68 10.08 6.26
CA HIS A 99 -12.47 10.56 6.91
C HIS A 99 -11.23 10.11 6.13
N GLU A 100 -10.12 10.78 6.38
CA GLU A 100 -8.81 10.43 5.84
C GLU A 100 -7.74 10.43 6.93
N VAL A 101 -6.71 9.61 6.75
CA VAL A 101 -5.51 9.57 7.57
C VAL A 101 -4.42 10.38 6.89
N LEU A 102 -4.10 11.55 7.43
CA LEU A 102 -2.95 12.34 7.03
C LEU A 102 -1.67 11.77 7.64
N VAL A 103 -0.57 11.88 6.89
CA VAL A 103 0.76 11.41 7.30
C VAL A 103 1.69 12.60 7.32
N HIS A 104 2.23 12.92 8.50
CA HIS A 104 3.25 13.94 8.64
C HIS A 104 4.59 13.30 8.93
N VAL A 105 5.62 13.69 8.18
CA VAL A 105 7.00 13.33 8.46
C VAL A 105 7.82 14.60 8.63
N ASN A 106 8.52 14.72 9.76
CA ASN A 106 9.24 15.94 10.14
C ASN A 106 8.35 17.20 10.02
N ASP A 107 7.13 17.11 10.56
CA ASP A 107 6.07 18.13 10.52
C ASP A 107 5.56 18.52 9.12
N THR A 108 6.05 17.87 8.06
CA THR A 108 5.60 18.09 6.68
C THR A 108 4.51 17.08 6.33
N GLU A 109 3.37 17.56 5.83
CA GLU A 109 2.24 16.71 5.43
C GLU A 109 2.56 16.04 4.09
N MET A 110 2.59 14.71 4.07
CA MET A 110 3.09 13.89 2.97
C MET A 110 2.00 13.39 2.03
N THR A 111 0.74 13.31 2.47
CA THR A 111 -0.35 12.77 1.65
C THR A 111 -0.72 13.71 0.51
N SER A 112 -0.84 15.02 0.78
CA SER A 112 -1.08 16.05 -0.23
C SER A 112 0.12 16.27 -1.16
N MET A 113 1.34 16.05 -0.67
CA MET A 113 2.56 16.07 -1.49
C MET A 113 2.71 14.82 -2.37
N GLY A 114 2.07 13.72 -1.97
CA GLY A 114 1.97 12.49 -2.74
C GLY A 114 0.76 12.53 -3.66
N ALA A 115 -0.15 11.59 -3.47
CA ALA A 115 -1.32 11.42 -4.34
C ALA A 115 -2.48 12.40 -4.11
N GLY A 116 -2.41 13.26 -3.07
CA GLY A 116 -3.36 14.34 -2.84
C GLY A 116 -4.19 14.17 -1.57
N MET A 117 -4.72 12.97 -1.32
CA MET A 117 -5.65 12.68 -0.22
C MET A 117 -5.18 11.48 0.62
N GLY A 118 -5.34 11.53 1.94
CA GLY A 118 -5.01 10.42 2.83
C GLY A 118 -5.88 9.18 2.60
N MET A 119 -5.50 8.01 3.10
CA MET A 119 -6.34 6.79 3.05
C MET A 119 -7.50 6.81 4.05
N ASP A 120 -8.59 6.10 3.78
CA ASP A 120 -9.69 5.97 4.74
C ASP A 120 -9.19 5.16 5.97
N PRO A 121 -9.52 5.56 7.21
CA PRO A 121 -9.13 4.80 8.39
C PRO A 121 -9.49 3.31 8.34
N PHE A 122 -10.61 2.94 7.69
CA PHE A 122 -11.02 1.55 7.48
C PHE A 122 -10.15 0.77 6.48
N GLU A 123 -9.33 1.44 5.68
CA GLU A 123 -8.44 0.78 4.71
C GLU A 123 -7.03 0.57 5.26
N ILE A 124 -6.66 1.31 6.32
CA ILE A 124 -5.30 1.31 6.86
C ILE A 124 -5.21 0.89 8.34
N LEU A 125 -6.21 1.20 9.17
CA LEU A 125 -6.19 0.90 10.61
C LEU A 125 -7.05 -0.33 10.97
N ILE A 126 -8.14 -0.56 10.23
CA ILE A 126 -9.19 -1.53 10.61
C ILE A 126 -9.34 -2.59 9.52
N PRO A 127 -9.62 -3.86 9.85
CA PRO A 127 -9.52 -4.48 11.18
C PRO A 127 -8.07 -4.74 11.60
N THR A 128 -7.13 -4.61 10.66
CA THR A 128 -5.71 -4.84 10.88
C THR A 128 -4.98 -3.53 10.61
N ASN A 129 -4.23 -3.05 11.60
CA ASN A 129 -3.41 -1.87 11.44
C ASN A 129 -2.20 -2.16 10.54
N ARG A 130 -2.23 -1.64 9.32
CA ARG A 130 -1.21 -1.80 8.28
C ARG A 130 0.03 -0.93 8.48
N LEU A 131 0.00 -0.04 9.47
CA LEU A 131 1.15 0.79 9.84
C LEU A 131 2.08 0.08 10.82
N VAL A 132 1.68 -1.05 11.39
CA VAL A 132 2.53 -1.82 12.32
C VAL A 132 3.76 -2.34 11.58
N ALA A 133 4.95 -1.89 11.99
CA ALA A 133 6.20 -2.26 11.36
C ALA A 133 6.65 -3.66 11.80
N MET A 134 6.88 -4.53 10.83
CA MET A 134 7.35 -5.91 11.02
C MET A 134 8.72 -6.11 10.38
N ALA A 135 9.41 -7.20 10.74
CA ALA A 135 10.69 -7.56 10.13
C ALA A 135 10.54 -7.91 8.63
N GLU A 136 9.38 -8.46 8.25
CA GLU A 136 9.03 -8.67 6.85
C GLU A 136 8.53 -7.36 6.23
N PRO A 137 9.15 -6.87 5.13
CA PRO A 137 8.72 -5.64 4.47
C PRO A 137 7.27 -5.75 3.99
N THR A 138 6.45 -4.78 4.38
CA THR A 138 5.03 -4.74 3.99
C THR A 138 4.75 -3.47 3.21
N ARG A 139 4.08 -3.59 2.06
CA ARG A 139 3.65 -2.45 1.25
C ARG A 139 2.26 -2.00 1.68
N THR A 140 2.16 -0.73 2.09
CA THR A 140 0.97 -0.12 2.66
C THR A 140 0.61 1.16 1.90
N PRO A 141 -0.64 1.30 1.40
CA PRO A 141 -1.09 2.55 0.81
C PRO A 141 -1.26 3.62 1.90
N ILE A 142 -0.84 4.85 1.63
CA ILE A 142 -0.95 5.97 2.58
C ILE A 142 -1.65 7.19 1.98
N ALA A 143 -1.68 7.31 0.66
CA ALA A 143 -2.45 8.34 -0.03
C ALA A 143 -3.08 7.81 -1.33
N ARG A 144 -4.18 8.45 -1.74
CA ARG A 144 -4.93 8.20 -2.96
C ARG A 144 -5.25 9.52 -3.66
N CYS A 145 -5.64 9.42 -4.92
CA CYS A 145 -6.12 10.56 -5.70
C CYS A 145 -7.37 11.20 -5.06
N ASP A 146 -7.49 12.51 -5.21
CA ASP A 146 -8.63 13.33 -4.74
C ASP A 146 -10.00 12.89 -5.25
N CYS A 147 -10.07 12.03 -6.27
CA CYS A 147 -11.31 11.39 -6.68
C CYS A 147 -11.86 10.39 -5.64
N GLY A 148 -11.09 10.11 -4.58
CA GLY A 148 -11.47 9.24 -3.48
C GLY A 148 -11.27 7.74 -3.75
N VAL A 149 -10.82 7.37 -4.96
CA VAL A 149 -10.63 5.96 -5.36
C VAL A 149 -9.14 5.64 -5.44
N TYR A 150 -8.72 4.62 -4.68
CA TYR A 150 -7.37 4.07 -4.79
C TYR A 150 -7.15 3.46 -6.19
N GLY A 151 -6.06 3.86 -6.86
CA GLY A 151 -5.64 3.34 -8.17
C GLY A 151 -5.73 4.33 -9.34
N CYS A 152 -6.48 5.44 -9.21
CA CYS A 152 -6.40 6.56 -10.18
C CYS A 152 -5.10 7.36 -10.02
N GLY A 153 -4.59 7.39 -8.79
CA GLY A 153 -3.32 7.92 -8.34
C GLY A 153 -3.12 7.44 -6.90
N SER A 154 -1.88 7.15 -6.50
CA SER A 154 -1.61 6.63 -5.16
C SER A 154 -0.17 6.84 -4.70
N THR A 155 -0.01 6.91 -3.39
CA THR A 155 1.29 6.84 -2.72
C THR A 155 1.26 5.65 -1.79
N ASP A 156 2.20 4.73 -2.01
CA ASP A 156 2.42 3.61 -1.10
C ASP A 156 3.76 3.78 -0.39
N VAL A 157 3.88 3.11 0.74
CA VAL A 157 5.15 2.95 1.45
C VAL A 157 5.43 1.48 1.71
N THR A 158 6.69 1.07 1.51
CA THR A 158 7.18 -0.17 2.11
C THR A 158 7.67 0.13 3.51
N ILE A 159 7.10 -0.54 4.51
CA ILE A 159 7.43 -0.42 5.93
C ILE A 159 8.20 -1.65 6.35
N VAL A 160 9.38 -1.46 6.95
CA VAL A 160 10.18 -2.56 7.52
C VAL A 160 10.81 -2.15 8.84
N ARG A 161 10.85 -3.08 9.78
CA ARG A 161 11.56 -2.95 11.05
C ARG A 161 12.88 -3.69 11.00
N VAL A 162 13.96 -2.99 11.33
CA VAL A 162 15.31 -3.55 11.48
C VAL A 162 15.83 -3.17 12.86
N GLY A 163 15.73 -4.10 13.81
CA GLY A 163 16.12 -3.83 15.20
C GLY A 163 15.25 -2.76 15.86
N ASP A 164 15.90 -1.70 16.33
CA ASP A 164 15.31 -0.52 16.97
C ASP A 164 14.95 0.61 15.99
N VAL A 165 14.93 0.30 14.70
CA VAL A 165 14.69 1.28 13.63
C VAL A 165 13.56 0.81 12.70
N VAL A 166 12.72 1.75 12.29
CA VAL A 166 11.69 1.54 11.24
C VAL A 166 12.08 2.35 10.01
N HIS A 167 12.09 1.70 8.85
CA HIS A 167 12.37 2.33 7.57
C HIS A 167 11.13 2.35 6.70
N TRP A 168 10.92 3.49 6.03
CA TRP A 168 9.91 3.64 4.99
C TRP A 168 10.58 3.93 3.66
N GLU A 169 10.04 3.33 2.60
CA GLU A 169 10.38 3.64 1.21
C GLU A 169 9.12 3.99 0.43
N TRP A 170 9.13 5.12 -0.28
CA TRP A 170 7.99 5.61 -1.03
C TRP A 170 7.87 4.92 -2.40
N HIS A 171 6.65 4.78 -2.88
CA HIS A 171 6.35 4.20 -4.19
C HIS A 171 5.21 4.94 -4.91
N ILE A 172 5.18 4.81 -6.23
CA ILE A 172 4.20 5.38 -7.17
C ILE A 172 4.32 6.91 -7.26
N GLU A 173 3.53 7.67 -6.50
CA GLU A 173 3.63 9.12 -6.42
C GLU A 173 4.44 9.50 -5.18
N VAL A 174 5.75 9.64 -5.36
CA VAL A 174 6.72 9.80 -4.28
C VAL A 174 6.77 11.27 -3.79
N PRO A 175 6.42 11.55 -2.52
CA PRO A 175 6.42 12.93 -2.00
C PRO A 175 7.82 13.49 -1.80
N MET A 176 8.84 12.62 -1.70
CA MET A 176 10.24 12.99 -1.56
C MET A 176 11.16 11.97 -2.24
N GLY A 177 12.35 12.43 -2.67
CA GLY A 177 13.31 11.63 -3.42
C GLY A 177 14.13 10.61 -2.61
N HIS A 178 13.81 10.42 -1.33
CA HIS A 178 14.47 9.45 -0.46
C HIS A 178 13.48 8.85 0.55
N GLY A 179 13.73 7.62 1.01
CA GLY A 179 13.00 7.07 2.14
C GLY A 179 13.30 7.78 3.46
N VAL A 180 12.58 7.41 4.51
CA VAL A 180 12.68 7.98 5.85
C VAL A 180 12.90 6.89 6.89
N THR A 181 13.42 7.28 8.05
CA THR A 181 13.85 6.36 9.10
C THR A 181 13.56 6.90 10.49
N PHE A 182 12.85 6.10 11.29
CA PHE A 182 12.34 6.49 12.60
C PHE A 182 12.95 5.62 13.71
N PRO A 183 13.18 6.16 14.91
CA PRO A 183 13.32 5.35 16.13
C PRO A 183 12.07 4.49 16.32
N ALA A 184 12.23 3.18 16.48
CA ALA A 184 11.09 2.26 16.45
C ALA A 184 10.14 2.45 17.65
N ASP A 185 10.65 2.88 18.80
CA ASP A 185 9.84 3.17 19.98
C ASP A 185 8.91 4.38 19.77
N LEU A 186 9.41 5.45 19.14
CA LEU A 186 8.59 6.62 18.80
C LEU A 186 7.57 6.30 17.71
N TYR A 187 7.98 5.53 16.69
CA TYR A 187 7.10 5.07 15.64
C TYR A 187 5.96 4.20 16.19
N ASP A 188 6.29 3.19 17.00
CA ASP A 188 5.32 2.27 17.60
C ASP A 188 4.35 3.01 18.52
N ALA A 189 4.84 3.99 19.30
CA ALA A 189 4.00 4.82 20.16
C ALA A 189 2.97 5.62 19.36
N GLU A 190 3.38 6.20 18.22
CA GLU A 190 2.49 6.96 17.35
C GLU A 190 1.48 6.08 16.60
N VAL A 191 1.91 4.90 16.13
CA VAL A 191 1.03 3.89 15.53
C VAL A 191 0.00 3.39 16.55
N ALA A 192 0.39 3.17 17.80
CA ALA A 192 -0.53 2.78 18.86
C ALA A 192 -1.49 3.92 19.22
N ARG A 193 -1.02 5.17 19.24
CA ARG A 193 -1.85 6.34 19.52
C ARG A 193 -2.94 6.50 18.47
N ILE A 194 -2.60 6.47 17.18
CA ILE A 194 -3.59 6.66 16.11
C ILE A 194 -4.58 5.50 16.04
N ALA A 195 -4.13 4.26 16.34
CA ALA A 195 -5.02 3.10 16.39
C ALA A 195 -6.05 3.17 17.52
N ALA A 196 -5.71 3.83 18.64
CA ALA A 196 -6.61 4.03 19.78
C ALA A 196 -7.49 5.28 19.65
N ASP A 197 -7.26 6.12 18.62
CA ASP A 197 -8.07 7.30 18.37
C ASP A 197 -9.36 6.92 17.64
N HIS A 198 -10.44 6.87 18.42
CA HIS A 198 -11.81 6.64 17.92
C HIS A 198 -12.67 7.91 18.01
N SER A 199 -12.06 9.09 18.24
CA SER A 199 -12.80 10.33 18.45
C SER A 199 -13.52 10.85 17.21
N TRP A 200 -13.09 10.40 16.03
CA TRP A 200 -13.66 10.70 14.71
C TRP A 200 -14.88 9.81 14.38
N GLU A 201 -15.08 8.70 15.09
CA GLU A 201 -16.11 7.72 14.73
C GLU A 201 -17.51 8.26 14.98
N ARG A 202 -18.36 8.19 13.94
CA ARG A 202 -19.82 8.29 14.10
C ARG A 202 -20.36 6.96 14.62
N PRO A 203 -21.61 6.90 15.12
CA PRO A 203 -22.21 5.64 15.58
C PRO A 203 -22.17 4.51 14.54
N GLU A 204 -22.35 4.82 13.26
CA GLU A 204 -22.21 3.86 12.16
C GLU A 204 -20.76 3.39 11.97
N ASP A 205 -19.76 4.25 12.14
CA ASP A 205 -18.35 3.89 12.00
C ASP A 205 -17.92 2.99 13.17
N THR A 206 -18.29 3.33 14.41
CA THR A 206 -18.08 2.45 15.57
C THR A 206 -18.73 1.09 15.39
N THR A 207 -19.93 1.04 14.81
CA THR A 207 -20.62 -0.23 14.49
C THR A 207 -19.85 -1.04 13.45
N ALA A 208 -19.42 -0.39 12.36
CA ALA A 208 -18.61 -1.02 11.33
C ALA A 208 -17.32 -1.60 11.90
N ARG A 209 -16.54 -0.81 12.66
CA ARG A 209 -15.30 -1.25 13.27
C ARG A 209 -15.52 -2.46 14.18
N THR A 210 -16.50 -2.36 15.08
CA THR A 210 -16.80 -3.44 16.03
C THR A 210 -17.18 -4.74 15.32
N ILE A 211 -17.94 -4.66 14.22
CA ILE A 211 -18.26 -5.82 13.37
C ILE A 211 -16.98 -6.39 12.74
N LEU A 212 -16.17 -5.54 12.10
CA LEU A 212 -14.97 -5.96 11.39
C LEU A 212 -13.93 -6.60 12.33
N GLU A 213 -13.81 -6.11 13.55
CA GLU A 213 -12.93 -6.67 14.59
C GLU A 213 -13.46 -8.00 15.17
N ALA A 214 -14.79 -8.16 15.25
CA ALA A 214 -15.41 -9.37 15.81
C ALA A 214 -15.44 -10.56 14.82
N ILE A 215 -15.32 -10.31 13.52
CA ILE A 215 -15.36 -11.36 12.49
C ILE A 215 -14.06 -12.19 12.51
N ASN A 216 -14.19 -13.51 12.44
CA ASN A 216 -13.05 -14.39 12.22
C ASN A 216 -12.66 -14.41 10.72
N HIS A 217 -11.77 -13.49 10.33
CA HIS A 217 -11.30 -13.36 8.94
C HIS A 217 -10.58 -14.62 8.42
N ALA A 218 -9.87 -15.34 9.29
CA ALA A 218 -9.17 -16.57 8.90
C ALA A 218 -10.17 -17.68 8.52
N ALA A 219 -11.24 -17.85 9.30
CA ALA A 219 -12.29 -18.81 8.99
C ALA A 219 -13.04 -18.47 7.69
N LEU A 220 -13.25 -17.17 7.40
CA LEU A 220 -13.80 -16.76 6.12
C LEU A 220 -12.84 -17.08 4.96
N ALA A 221 -11.54 -16.83 5.14
CA ALA A 221 -10.52 -17.08 4.13
C ALA A 221 -10.40 -18.58 3.77
N GLU A 222 -10.63 -19.49 4.72
CA GLU A 222 -10.71 -20.95 4.46
C GLU A 222 -11.81 -21.32 3.44
N HIS A 223 -12.85 -20.48 3.32
CA HIS A 223 -13.91 -20.61 2.33
C HIS A 223 -13.70 -19.74 1.08
N GLY A 224 -12.52 -19.14 0.91
CA GLY A 224 -12.21 -18.21 -0.18
C GLY A 224 -12.98 -16.89 -0.08
N LEU A 225 -13.47 -16.53 1.11
CA LEU A 225 -14.20 -15.28 1.37
C LEU A 225 -13.27 -14.23 1.98
N LYS A 226 -13.46 -12.98 1.56
CA LYS A 226 -12.80 -11.82 2.14
C LYS A 226 -13.84 -10.77 2.52
N VAL A 227 -13.73 -10.19 3.71
CA VAL A 227 -14.57 -9.05 4.08
C VAL A 227 -14.19 -7.84 3.23
N SER A 228 -15.19 -7.18 2.64
CA SER A 228 -15.00 -5.96 1.86
C SER A 228 -15.23 -4.72 2.71
N TRP A 229 -16.43 -4.58 3.26
CA TRP A 229 -16.84 -3.41 4.02
C TRP A 229 -18.02 -3.74 4.93
N ALA A 230 -18.23 -2.90 5.94
CA ALA A 230 -19.43 -2.89 6.77
C ALA A 230 -19.90 -1.44 6.89
N ALA A 231 -21.18 -1.17 6.62
CA ALA A 231 -21.71 0.19 6.60
C ALA A 231 -23.22 0.23 6.86
N ARG A 232 -23.72 1.39 7.29
CA ARG A 232 -25.16 1.66 7.31
C ARG A 232 -25.69 1.57 5.88
N HIS A 233 -26.81 0.88 5.70
CA HIS A 233 -27.42 0.73 4.39
C HIS A 233 -27.89 2.10 3.86
N HIS A 234 -27.63 2.39 2.58
CA HIS A 234 -27.86 3.72 2.00
C HIS A 234 -29.35 4.08 1.86
N GLU A 235 -30.18 3.12 1.46
CA GLU A 235 -31.64 3.31 1.34
C GLU A 235 -32.42 3.06 2.63
N ASN A 236 -32.14 1.97 3.35
CA ASN A 236 -32.86 1.60 4.57
C ASN A 236 -31.98 1.78 5.80
N HIS A 237 -32.06 2.94 6.44
CA HIS A 237 -31.17 3.31 7.54
C HIS A 237 -31.38 2.50 8.82
N ASP A 238 -32.41 1.64 8.87
CA ASP A 238 -32.61 0.69 9.97
C ASP A 238 -31.74 -0.57 9.84
N LEU A 239 -31.06 -0.75 8.70
CA LEU A 239 -30.21 -1.90 8.40
C LEU A 239 -28.72 -1.54 8.37
N PHE A 240 -27.90 -2.46 8.85
CA PHE A 240 -26.46 -2.49 8.62
C PHE A 240 -26.13 -3.55 7.57
N GLY A 241 -25.35 -3.17 6.57
CA GLY A 241 -24.87 -4.06 5.52
C GLY A 241 -23.42 -4.48 5.78
N ILE A 242 -23.14 -5.75 5.52
CA ILE A 242 -21.79 -6.31 5.51
C ILE A 242 -21.60 -6.97 4.15
N ALA A 243 -20.55 -6.56 3.43
CA ALA A 243 -20.22 -7.12 2.14
C ALA A 243 -18.98 -8.01 2.24
N LEU A 244 -19.07 -9.19 1.64
CA LEU A 244 -17.96 -10.11 1.42
C LEU A 244 -17.70 -10.26 -0.09
N TRP A 245 -16.45 -10.57 -0.41
CA TRP A 245 -16.02 -10.99 -1.74
C TRP A 245 -15.70 -12.48 -1.77
N TYR A 246 -16.08 -13.15 -2.85
CA TYR A 246 -15.64 -14.49 -3.20
C TYR A 246 -15.11 -14.51 -4.63
N GLY A 247 -14.00 -15.23 -4.85
CA GLY A 247 -13.28 -15.23 -6.13
C GLY A 247 -12.42 -13.98 -6.33
N SER A 248 -11.54 -13.99 -7.33
CA SER A 248 -10.65 -12.85 -7.61
C SER A 248 -11.38 -11.70 -8.31
N GLY A 249 -12.49 -12.00 -9.00
CA GLY A 249 -13.17 -11.03 -9.86
C GLY A 249 -12.33 -10.55 -11.05
N GLU A 250 -11.16 -11.17 -11.28
CA GLU A 250 -10.29 -10.86 -12.41
C GLU A 250 -10.95 -11.30 -13.70
N TYR A 251 -11.58 -10.35 -14.37
CA TYR A 251 -12.13 -10.54 -15.69
C TYR A 251 -10.99 -10.81 -16.70
N PRO A 252 -11.13 -11.81 -17.60
CA PRO A 252 -12.30 -12.66 -17.84
C PRO A 252 -12.26 -14.03 -17.13
N ASN A 253 -11.20 -14.29 -16.37
CA ASN A 253 -10.78 -15.64 -15.99
C ASN A 253 -11.52 -16.20 -14.79
N ASP A 254 -12.00 -15.35 -13.88
CA ASP A 254 -12.74 -15.79 -12.69
C ASP A 254 -14.06 -15.02 -12.51
N VAL A 255 -15.07 -15.71 -11.97
CA VAL A 255 -16.34 -15.11 -11.63
C VAL A 255 -16.26 -14.64 -10.18
N GLY A 256 -16.16 -13.33 -9.99
CA GLY A 256 -16.28 -12.70 -8.68
C GLY A 256 -17.73 -12.64 -8.21
N TYR A 257 -17.93 -12.72 -6.90
CA TYR A 257 -19.22 -12.54 -6.25
C TYR A 257 -19.11 -11.55 -5.09
N GLN A 258 -20.04 -10.61 -5.04
CA GLN A 258 -20.34 -9.83 -3.84
C GLN A 258 -21.45 -10.53 -3.07
N ILE A 259 -21.27 -10.67 -1.76
CA ILE A 259 -22.21 -11.34 -0.88
C ILE A 259 -22.58 -10.36 0.23
N PHE A 260 -23.88 -10.15 0.47
CA PHE A 260 -24.36 -9.15 1.40
C PHE A 260 -25.14 -9.81 2.55
N LEU A 261 -24.67 -9.58 3.76
CA LEU A 261 -25.45 -9.79 4.97
C LEU A 261 -26.09 -8.47 5.38
N ARG A 262 -27.39 -8.48 5.69
CA ARG A 262 -28.11 -7.32 6.21
C ARG A 262 -28.71 -7.66 7.57
N VAL A 263 -28.41 -6.85 8.58
CA VAL A 263 -28.88 -7.04 9.95
C VAL A 263 -29.60 -5.78 10.45
N PRO A 264 -30.61 -5.90 11.32
CA PRO A 264 -31.21 -4.74 11.98
C PRO A 264 -30.17 -4.00 12.84
N TRP A 265 -30.17 -2.66 12.76
CA TRP A 265 -29.27 -1.77 13.50
C TRP A 265 -30.00 -0.80 14.42
N GLN A 266 -31.18 -0.33 14.04
CA GLN A 266 -31.91 0.69 14.79
C GLN A 266 -32.14 0.27 16.26
N ASN A 267 -31.83 1.17 17.20
CA ASN A 267 -31.95 0.95 18.65
C ASN A 267 -31.07 -0.18 19.22
N ARG A 268 -29.96 -0.51 18.54
CA ARG A 268 -29.01 -1.52 19.00
C ARG A 268 -27.64 -0.90 19.24
N SER A 269 -26.88 -1.47 20.16
CA SER A 269 -25.48 -1.10 20.34
C SER A 269 -24.59 -1.73 19.27
N ALA A 270 -23.44 -1.12 18.98
CA ALA A 270 -22.42 -1.68 18.08
C ALA A 270 -22.06 -3.12 18.45
N GLN A 271 -21.88 -3.39 19.74
CA GLN A 271 -21.55 -4.72 20.27
C GLN A 271 -22.64 -5.77 19.97
N GLN A 272 -23.91 -5.42 20.16
CA GLN A 272 -25.02 -6.35 19.87
C GLN A 272 -25.08 -6.71 18.39
N VAL A 273 -24.82 -5.75 17.50
CA VAL A 273 -24.81 -6.01 16.06
C VAL A 273 -23.59 -6.85 15.66
N ALA A 274 -22.42 -6.56 16.23
CA ALA A 274 -21.21 -7.35 16.00
C ALA A 274 -21.35 -8.80 16.45
N GLU A 275 -21.93 -9.06 17.63
CA GLU A 275 -22.18 -10.40 18.15
C GLU A 275 -23.14 -11.20 17.25
N ASP A 276 -24.21 -10.57 16.75
CA ASP A 276 -25.13 -11.20 15.80
C ASP A 276 -24.42 -11.57 14.49
N VAL A 277 -23.63 -10.64 13.93
CA VAL A 277 -22.91 -10.86 12.68
C VAL A 277 -21.87 -11.97 12.84
N ALA A 278 -21.08 -11.93 13.91
CA ALA A 278 -20.10 -12.96 14.23
C ALA A 278 -20.78 -14.32 14.47
N GLY A 279 -21.93 -14.34 15.15
CA GLY A 279 -22.73 -15.55 15.37
C GLY A 279 -23.26 -16.15 14.07
N ILE A 280 -23.66 -15.31 13.10
CA ILE A 280 -24.07 -15.76 11.77
C ILE A 280 -22.87 -16.35 11.01
N PHE A 281 -21.73 -15.66 10.97
CA PHE A 281 -20.54 -16.12 10.23
C PHE A 281 -19.81 -17.29 10.90
N ALA A 282 -20.09 -17.59 12.18
CA ALA A 282 -19.64 -18.82 12.83
C ALA A 282 -20.40 -20.07 12.35
N LEU A 283 -21.56 -19.90 11.70
CA LEU A 283 -22.28 -21.01 11.07
C LEU A 283 -21.62 -21.37 9.72
N PRO A 284 -21.78 -22.62 9.24
CA PRO A 284 -21.42 -22.97 7.87
C PRO A 284 -22.06 -22.03 6.82
N PRO A 285 -21.34 -21.63 5.75
CA PRO A 285 -21.81 -20.65 4.77
C PRO A 285 -23.19 -20.95 4.18
N GLU A 286 -23.53 -22.21 3.99
CA GLU A 286 -24.82 -22.63 3.43
C GLU A 286 -26.04 -22.24 4.29
N LYS A 287 -25.83 -21.87 5.55
CA LYS A 287 -26.90 -21.48 6.49
C LYS A 287 -27.13 -19.97 6.57
N TRP A 288 -26.27 -19.17 5.95
CA TRP A 288 -26.33 -17.71 6.08
C TRP A 288 -27.54 -17.11 5.35
N PRO A 289 -28.23 -16.13 5.96
CA PRO A 289 -29.35 -15.41 5.34
C PRO A 289 -28.84 -14.24 4.48
N VAL A 290 -27.97 -14.53 3.51
CA VAL A 290 -27.31 -13.51 2.68
C VAL A 290 -27.96 -13.39 1.31
N THR A 291 -27.67 -12.28 0.65
CA THR A 291 -27.87 -12.13 -0.78
C THR A 291 -26.54 -12.14 -1.53
N PHE A 292 -26.56 -12.36 -2.84
CA PHE A 292 -25.35 -12.34 -3.67
C PHE A 292 -25.57 -11.68 -5.03
N HIS A 293 -24.51 -11.10 -5.58
CA HIS A 293 -24.43 -10.56 -6.92
C HIS A 293 -23.14 -11.04 -7.60
N SER A 294 -23.22 -11.53 -8.85
CA SER A 294 -22.03 -11.86 -9.63
C SER A 294 -21.51 -10.62 -10.35
N THR A 295 -20.20 -10.38 -10.31
CA THR A 295 -19.58 -9.28 -11.07
C THR A 295 -19.58 -9.51 -12.57
N LYS A 296 -19.80 -10.75 -13.01
CA LYS A 296 -19.85 -11.09 -14.42
C LYS A 296 -21.29 -10.96 -14.95
N PRO A 297 -21.53 -10.10 -15.95
CA PRO A 297 -22.86 -9.97 -16.55
C PRO A 297 -23.39 -11.32 -17.07
N GLY A 298 -24.67 -11.58 -16.81
CA GLY A 298 -25.36 -12.79 -17.27
C GLY A 298 -25.17 -14.04 -16.39
N ILE A 299 -24.30 -14.00 -15.38
CA ILE A 299 -24.17 -15.09 -14.41
C ILE A 299 -25.20 -14.94 -13.30
N THR A 300 -26.06 -15.94 -13.17
CA THR A 300 -27.14 -15.95 -12.18
C THR A 300 -27.05 -17.11 -11.20
N THR A 301 -26.13 -18.04 -11.45
CA THR A 301 -25.85 -19.17 -10.56
C THR A 301 -25.20 -18.65 -9.28
N PRO A 302 -25.55 -19.20 -8.11
CA PRO A 302 -24.91 -18.83 -6.86
C PRO A 302 -23.47 -19.37 -6.81
N PRO A 303 -22.61 -18.82 -5.92
CA PRO A 303 -21.27 -19.37 -5.71
C PRO A 303 -21.33 -20.78 -5.08
N PRO A 304 -20.26 -21.59 -5.20
CA PRO A 304 -20.31 -23.02 -4.87
C PRO A 304 -20.71 -23.37 -3.42
N MET A 305 -20.43 -22.48 -2.46
CA MET A 305 -20.76 -22.67 -1.04
C MET A 305 -22.15 -22.14 -0.64
N ALA A 306 -22.92 -21.59 -1.58
CA ALA A 306 -24.24 -21.06 -1.29
C ALA A 306 -25.21 -22.17 -0.90
N GLY A 307 -26.00 -21.91 0.15
CA GLY A 307 -27.09 -22.79 0.55
C GLY A 307 -28.47 -22.24 0.24
N GLY A 308 -29.50 -22.98 0.61
CA GLY A 308 -30.90 -22.66 0.26
C GLY A 308 -31.44 -21.34 0.85
N ARG A 309 -30.73 -20.70 1.78
CA ARG A 309 -31.09 -19.38 2.33
C ARG A 309 -30.49 -18.21 1.56
N TRP A 310 -29.53 -18.47 0.67
CA TRP A 310 -28.92 -17.45 -0.16
C TRP A 310 -29.91 -17.02 -1.23
N LYS A 311 -30.04 -15.71 -1.43
CA LYS A 311 -30.91 -15.13 -2.46
C LYS A 311 -30.08 -14.32 -3.44
N ARG A 312 -30.50 -14.28 -4.69
CA ARG A 312 -29.87 -13.37 -5.65
C ARG A 312 -30.30 -11.94 -5.35
N GLU A 313 -29.35 -11.00 -5.36
CA GLU A 313 -29.62 -9.57 -5.28
C GLU A 313 -30.33 -9.13 -6.57
N VAL A 314 -31.37 -8.32 -6.41
CA VAL A 314 -32.01 -7.61 -7.53
C VAL A 314 -31.47 -6.19 -7.47
N LEU A 315 -30.48 -5.91 -8.32
CA LEU A 315 -29.99 -4.55 -8.58
C LEU A 315 -30.98 -3.77 -9.44
#